data_AF-A0A645JA31-F1
#
_entry.id   AF-A0A645JA31-F1
#
_cell.length_a   1.000
_cell.length_b   1.000
_cell.length_c   1.000
_cell.angle_alpha   90.00
_cell.angle_beta   90.00
_cell.angle_gamma   90.00
#
_symmetry.space_group_name_H-M   'P 1'
#
loop_
_entity.id
_entity.type
_entity.pdbx_description
1 polymer ?
#
loop_
_entity_poly.entity_id
_entity_poly.type
_entity_poly.pdbx_seq_one_letter_code
_entity_poly.pdbx_strand_id
1 'polypeptide(L)' 'MPVGQAGAIRMTNDVTPRTIAYGSYWFPANGVALDALTPLAGARDLLIYFVESATRIICARIGGS' A
#
# COMPACT_ATOMS: atom_id res chain seq x y z
N MET A 1 -7.11 12.94 5.09
CA MET A 1 -7.62 12.87 3.70
C MET A 1 -9.14 12.99 3.74
N PRO A 2 -9.81 13.61 2.76
CA PRO A 2 -11.28 13.68 2.72
C PRO A 2 -11.92 12.29 2.66
N VAL A 3 -13.07 12.14 3.32
CA VAL A 3 -13.89 10.92 3.25
C VAL A 3 -14.33 10.68 1.81
N GLY A 4 -14.28 9.42 1.37
CA GLY A 4 -14.60 9.03 0.00
C GLY A 4 -13.44 9.19 -0.99
N GLN A 5 -12.30 9.77 -0.59
CA GLN A 5 -11.11 9.81 -1.44
C GLN A 5 -10.61 8.38 -1.71
N ALA A 6 -10.34 8.08 -2.98
CA ALA A 6 -9.65 6.87 -3.40
C ALA A 6 -8.37 7.25 -4.16
N GLY A 7 -7.40 6.35 -4.20
CA GLY A 7 -6.21 6.55 -5.02
C GLY A 7 -5.27 5.36 -5.01
N ALA A 8 -4.16 5.53 -5.74
CA ALA A 8 -3.08 4.58 -5.80
C ALA A 8 -1.74 5.29 -5.57
N ILE A 9 -0.88 4.68 -4.77
CA ILE A 9 0.50 5.10 -4.56
C ILE A 9 1.39 4.08 -5.27
N ARG A 10 2.12 4.50 -6.30
CA ARG A 10 3.06 3.65 -7.02
C ARG A 10 4.45 3.74 -6.39
N MET A 11 4.98 2.59 -5.99
CA MET A 11 6.32 2.43 -5.44
C MET A 11 7.23 1.81 -6.49
N THR A 12 8.46 2.29 -6.56
CA THR A 12 9.51 1.78 -7.44
C THR A 12 10.56 1.14 -6.55
N ASN A 13 10.82 -0.15 -6.75
CA ASN A 13 11.73 -0.89 -5.88
C ASN A 13 13.15 -1.01 -6.44
N ASP A 14 14.07 -1.24 -5.51
CA ASP A 14 15.41 -1.71 -5.73
C ASP A 14 15.51 -3.21 -5.39
N VAL A 15 16.73 -3.75 -5.39
CA VAL A 15 16.99 -5.14 -4.98
C VAL A 15 16.95 -5.36 -3.46
N THR A 16 16.86 -4.29 -2.67
CA THR A 16 16.91 -4.39 -1.21
C THR A 16 15.51 -4.70 -0.69
N PRO A 17 15.31 -5.81 0.04
CA PRO A 17 14.02 -6.08 0.67
C PRO A 17 13.67 -4.97 1.67
N ARG A 18 12.47 -4.42 1.53
CA ARG A 18 11.93 -3.35 2.38
C ARG A 18 10.51 -3.71 2.80
N THR A 19 10.15 -3.32 4.01
CA THR A 19 8.80 -3.44 4.54
C THR A 19 8.10 -2.09 4.50
N ILE A 20 6.78 -2.10 4.23
CA ILE A 20 5.98 -0.88 4.28
C ILE A 20 5.64 -0.59 5.74
N ALA A 21 6.01 0.59 6.22
CA ALA A 21 5.49 1.13 7.48
C ALA A 21 4.25 1.99 7.18
N TYR A 22 3.21 1.84 7.98
CA TYR A 22 1.96 2.58 7.83
C TYR A 22 1.43 3.07 9.19
N GLY A 23 0.69 4.18 9.16
CA GLY A 23 0.10 4.77 10.35
C GLY A 23 -1.08 3.96 10.89
N SER A 24 -1.49 4.23 12.13
CA SER A 24 -2.55 3.49 12.84
C SER A 24 -3.94 3.54 12.20
N TYR A 25 -4.17 4.47 11.27
CA TYR A 25 -5.44 4.58 10.52
C TYR A 25 -5.45 3.80 9.20
N TRP A 26 -4.36 3.12 8.84
CA TRP A 26 -4.27 2.29 7.64
C TRP A 26 -4.57 0.84 8.00
N PHE A 27 -5.62 0.30 7.38
CA PHE A 27 -6.10 -1.05 7.60
C PHE A 27 -5.94 -1.85 6.31
N PRO A 28 -5.18 -2.95 6.32
CA PRO A 28 -5.14 -3.87 5.20
C PRO A 28 -6.54 -4.42 4.91
N ALA A 29 -6.92 -4.46 3.65
CA ALA A 29 -8.07 -5.23 3.20
C ALA A 29 -7.81 -6.71 3.50
N ASN A 30 -8.85 -7.42 3.93
CA ASN A 30 -8.79 -8.79 4.42
C ASN A 30 -7.82 -9.68 3.62
N GLY A 31 -6.79 -10.20 4.29
CA GLY A 31 -5.83 -11.16 3.73
C GLY A 31 -4.76 -10.58 2.81
N VAL A 32 -4.75 -9.27 2.54
CA VAL A 32 -3.72 -8.64 1.70
C VAL A 32 -2.52 -8.28 2.55
N ALA A 33 -1.40 -8.98 2.34
CA ALA A 33 -0.13 -8.65 2.99
C ALA A 33 0.43 -7.34 2.41
N LEU A 34 0.64 -6.34 3.26
CA LEU A 34 1.29 -5.07 2.90
C LEU A 34 2.81 -5.11 3.07
N ASP A 35 3.31 -6.10 3.81
CA ASP A 35 4.60 -5.97 4.49
C ASP A 35 5.81 -6.35 3.62
N ALA A 36 5.62 -6.87 2.41
CA ALA A 36 6.73 -7.25 1.54
C ALA A 36 6.69 -6.49 0.22
N LEU A 37 7.59 -5.53 0.03
CA LEU A 37 7.86 -4.95 -1.28
C LEU A 37 8.60 -5.95 -2.18
N THR A 38 8.33 -5.91 -3.49
CA THR A 38 8.99 -6.81 -4.45
C THR A 38 10.47 -6.41 -4.57
N PRO A 39 11.44 -7.24 -4.13
CA PRO A 39 12.85 -6.88 -4.05
C PRO A 39 13.55 -7.08 -5.41
N LEU A 40 13.01 -6.45 -6.44
CA LEU A 40 13.54 -6.50 -7.79
C LEU A 40 13.73 -5.07 -8.29
N ALA A 41 14.93 -4.77 -8.77
CA ALA A 41 15.24 -3.47 -9.36
C ALA A 41 14.27 -3.17 -10.50
N GLY A 42 13.55 -2.06 -10.39
CA GLY A 42 12.59 -1.65 -11.41
C GLY A 42 11.19 -2.22 -11.22
N ALA A 43 10.95 -3.13 -10.27
CA ALA A 43 9.60 -3.59 -9.96
C ALA A 43 8.71 -2.42 -9.48
N ARG A 44 7.41 -2.54 -9.76
CA ARG A 44 6.41 -1.49 -9.49
C ARG A 44 5.27 -2.01 -8.65
N ASP A 45 5.33 -1.78 -7.35
CA ASP A 45 4.21 -2.10 -6.46
C ASP A 45 3.21 -0.95 -6.38
N LEU A 46 1.93 -1.28 -6.26
CA LEU A 46 0.88 -0.28 -6.04
C LEU A 46 0.23 -0.50 -4.68
N LEU A 47 0.10 0.56 -3.90
CA LEU A 47 -0.78 0.60 -2.73
C LEU A 47 -2.06 1.35 -3.12
N ILE A 48 -3.14 0.60 -3.29
CA ILE A 48 -4.47 1.16 -3.55
C ILE A 48 -5.13 1.45 -2.20
N TYR A 49 -5.84 2.57 -2.09
CA TYR A 49 -6.51 2.98 -0.87
C TYR A 49 -7.88 3.61 -1.10
N PHE A 50 -8.71 3.53 -0.08
CA PHE A 50 -9.99 4.22 0.05
C PHE A 50 -10.15 4.77 1.46
N VAL A 51 -10.48 6.06 1.57
CA VAL A 51 -10.70 6.75 2.85
C VAL A 51 -12.16 6.57 3.25
N GLU A 52 -12.40 5.57 4.09
CA GLU A 52 -13.73 5.25 4.59
C GLU A 52 -14.20 6.27 5.64
N SER A 53 -13.29 6.77 6.48
CA SER A 53 -13.57 7.79 7.48
C SER A 53 -12.32 8.61 7.85
N ALA A 54 -12.49 9.58 8.75
CA ALA A 54 -11.37 10.40 9.24
C ALA A 54 -10.26 9.59 9.94
N THR A 55 -10.57 8.38 10.42
CA THR A 55 -9.65 7.52 11.18
C THR A 55 -9.53 6.12 10.58
N ARG A 56 -10.01 5.90 9.36
CA ARG A 56 -10.00 4.58 8.73
C ARG A 56 -9.78 4.69 7.22
N ILE A 57 -8.67 4.13 6.79
CA ILE A 57 -8.26 4.01 5.39
C ILE A 57 -8.11 2.52 5.11
N ILE A 58 -8.94 1.99 4.22
CA ILE A 58 -8.79 0.61 3.75
C ILE A 58 -7.76 0.62 2.62
N CYS A 59 -6.81 -0.30 2.63
CA CYS A 59 -5.76 -0.36 1.63
C CYS A 59 -5.39 -1.78 1.22
N ALA A 60 -4.86 -1.92 0.01
CA ALA A 60 -4.38 -3.18 -0.52
C ALA A 60 -3.11 -2.94 -1.33
N ARG A 61 -2.11 -3.79 -1.12
CA ARG A 61 -0.91 -3.83 -1.96
C ARG A 61 -1.17 -4.78 -3.14
N ILE A 62 -0.89 -4.32 -4.34
CA ILE A 62 -0.79 -5.14 -5.54
C ILE A 62 0.68 -5.28 -5.90
N GLY A 63 1.16 -6.51 -5.95
CA GLY A 63 2.53 -6.81 -6.30
C GLY A 63 2.82 -6.53 -7.77
N GLY A 64 3.94 -5.87 -8.04
CA GLY A 64 4.46 -5.66 -9.38
C GLY A 64 5.48 -6.72 -9.79
N SER A 65 5.49 -7.02 -11.09
CA SER A 65 6.60 -7.69 -11.80
C SER A 65 7.79 -6.77 -12.00
#